data_AF-A0A372G973-F1
#
_entry.id   AF-A0A372G973-F1
#
_cell.length_a   1.000
_cell.length_b   1.000
_cell.length_c   1.000
_cell.angle_alpha   90.00
_cell.angle_beta   90.00
_cell.angle_gamma   90.00
#
_symmetry.space_group_name_H-M   'P 1'
#
loop_
_entity.id
_entity.type
_entity.pdbx_description
1 polymer ?
#
loop_
_entity_poly.entity_id
_entity_poly.type
_entity_poly.pdbx_seq_one_letter_code
_entity_poly.pdbx_strand_id
1 'polypeptide(L)'
;MESASVLIGLWVAVLLPDSLPQVRRSFLFRVVFAGLYSVWVLAPSLAWWKVVALTLLAMFWCCALRVWEKIVDGNSQNAAPDRLFGIRIYLVRMVTRTRRELGFAVSWMRRQGSSPHRRSVASALILAALTLLLLEISIDFELTPGSVLSKINNRSLIIVLSGFLAATFVSHEIVARIYARFDTGAPRTRSEILAFSETYAYIGWFERALVFAFVAGGQAAAAALVIAAKSLARHPEIEKERKFGERFIIGTFLSVLFGVLWAVIVRVALDLKPM
;
A
#
# COMPACT_ATOMS: atom_id res chain seq x y z
N MET A 1 -4.09 -10.55 -19.54
CA MET A 1 -3.12 -10.88 -18.47
C MET A 1 -1.85 -10.03 -18.52
N GLU A 2 -1.09 -9.99 -19.63
CA GLU A 2 0.21 -9.29 -19.69
C GLU A 2 0.15 -7.78 -19.46
N SER A 3 -0.80 -7.10 -20.10
CA SER A 3 -1.03 -5.66 -19.87
C SER A 3 -1.49 -5.38 -18.44
N ALA A 4 -2.31 -6.27 -17.87
CA ALA A 4 -2.84 -6.12 -16.52
C ALA A 4 -1.75 -6.27 -15.44
N SER A 5 -0.86 -7.26 -15.56
CA SER A 5 0.27 -7.42 -14.63
C SER A 5 1.20 -6.21 -14.64
N VAL A 6 1.49 -5.68 -15.83
CA VAL A 6 2.31 -4.47 -15.99
C VAL A 6 1.60 -3.25 -15.38
N LEU A 7 0.33 -2.99 -15.71
CA LEU A 7 -0.38 -1.79 -15.25
C LEU A 7 -0.60 -1.80 -13.73
N ILE A 8 -1.12 -2.91 -13.19
CA ILE A 8 -1.40 -3.04 -11.75
C ILE A 8 -0.08 -2.98 -10.97
N GLY A 9 0.92 -3.75 -11.39
CA GLY A 9 2.19 -3.79 -10.67
C GLY A 9 2.98 -2.49 -10.74
N LEU A 10 2.91 -1.73 -11.85
CA LEU A 10 3.59 -0.43 -11.97
C LEU A 10 2.88 0.66 -11.14
N TRP A 11 1.55 0.64 -11.06
CA TRP A 11 0.79 1.46 -10.11
C TRP A 11 1.21 1.21 -8.67
N VAL A 12 1.32 -0.08 -8.29
CA VAL A 12 1.75 -0.48 -6.95
C VAL A 12 3.20 -0.08 -6.71
N ALA A 13 4.10 -0.24 -7.69
CA ALA A 13 5.50 0.14 -7.57
C ALA A 13 5.69 1.62 -7.19
N VAL A 14 4.85 2.49 -7.73
CA VAL A 14 4.89 3.94 -7.51
C VAL A 14 4.32 4.32 -6.14
N LEU A 15 3.21 3.70 -5.70
CA LEU A 15 2.45 4.13 -4.52
C LEU A 15 2.74 3.35 -3.24
N LEU A 16 3.18 2.09 -3.36
CA LEU A 16 3.47 1.22 -2.23
C LEU A 16 4.58 1.76 -1.30
N PRO A 17 5.70 2.34 -1.80
CA PRO A 17 6.74 2.91 -0.95
C PRO A 17 6.25 4.04 -0.05
N ASP A 18 5.26 4.81 -0.53
CA ASP A 18 4.62 5.87 0.25
C ASP A 18 3.67 5.32 1.30
N SER A 19 3.03 4.18 1.02
CA SER A 19 2.00 3.58 1.86
C SER A 19 2.57 2.79 3.04
N LEU A 20 3.83 2.34 2.95
CA LEU A 20 4.51 1.60 4.01
C LEU A 20 5.21 2.54 4.99
N PRO A 21 4.83 2.55 6.30
CA PRO A 21 5.38 3.49 7.28
C PRO A 21 6.91 3.45 7.41
N GLN A 22 7.50 2.27 7.23
CA GLN A 22 8.95 2.03 7.35
C GLN A 22 9.71 2.57 6.13
N VAL A 23 9.22 2.27 4.93
CA VAL A 23 9.86 2.66 3.67
C VAL A 23 9.75 4.17 3.48
N ARG A 24 8.60 4.75 3.82
CA ARG A 24 8.29 6.19 3.78
C ARG A 24 9.36 7.09 4.41
N ARG A 25 10.00 6.65 5.51
CA ARG A 25 10.88 7.51 6.33
C ARG A 25 12.11 7.97 5.56
N SER A 26 12.79 7.07 4.86
CA SER A 26 14.01 7.40 4.11
C SER A 26 13.72 7.56 2.62
N PHE A 27 14.31 8.59 2.02
CA PHE A 27 14.22 8.81 0.58
C PHE A 27 14.84 7.65 -0.22
N LEU A 28 16.00 7.18 0.21
CA LEU A 28 16.75 6.14 -0.50
C LEU A 28 15.98 4.81 -0.51
N PHE A 29 15.46 4.40 0.64
CA PHE A 29 14.69 3.15 0.77
C PHE A 29 13.47 3.14 -0.16
N ARG A 30 12.77 4.26 -0.32
CA ARG A 30 11.62 4.35 -1.24
C ARG A 30 12.01 4.10 -2.68
N VAL A 31 13.03 4.81 -3.15
CA VAL A 31 13.46 4.75 -4.55
C VAL A 31 14.02 3.37 -4.89
N VAL A 32 14.81 2.80 -3.98
CA VAL A 32 15.32 1.43 -4.12
C VAL A 32 14.18 0.42 -4.11
N PHE A 33 13.22 0.53 -3.17
CA PHE A 33 12.09 -0.40 -3.09
C PHE A 33 11.19 -0.31 -4.33
N ALA A 34 10.86 0.89 -4.79
CA ALA A 34 10.11 1.11 -6.04
C ALA A 34 10.84 0.50 -7.24
N GLY A 35 12.16 0.67 -7.31
CA GLY A 35 12.99 0.10 -8.37
C GLY A 35 12.98 -1.43 -8.36
N LEU A 36 13.28 -2.05 -7.22
CA LEU A 36 13.30 -3.51 -7.07
C LEU A 36 11.94 -4.13 -7.38
N TYR A 37 10.85 -3.53 -6.87
CA TYR A 37 9.50 -4.02 -7.14
C TYR A 37 9.12 -3.87 -8.62
N SER A 38 9.46 -2.75 -9.26
CA SER A 38 9.23 -2.54 -10.70
C SER A 38 9.97 -3.58 -11.54
N VAL A 39 11.23 -3.86 -11.22
CA VAL A 39 12.02 -4.88 -11.94
C VAL A 39 11.37 -6.26 -11.81
N TRP A 40 10.95 -6.64 -10.60
CA TRP A 40 10.29 -7.93 -10.37
C TRP A 40 8.98 -8.09 -11.16
N VAL A 41 8.15 -7.05 -11.22
CA VAL A 41 6.88 -7.05 -11.98
C VAL A 41 7.12 -7.09 -13.50
N LEU A 42 8.07 -6.30 -13.98
CA LEU A 42 8.23 -6.02 -15.42
C LEU A 42 9.13 -7.03 -16.13
N ALA A 43 10.14 -7.59 -15.45
CA ALA A 43 11.12 -8.49 -16.06
C ALA A 43 10.52 -9.73 -16.74
N PRO A 44 9.45 -10.38 -16.21
CA PRO A 44 8.82 -11.52 -16.89
C PRO A 44 7.96 -11.15 -18.09
N SER A 45 7.66 -9.87 -18.27
CA SER A 45 6.62 -9.40 -19.21
C SER A 45 7.20 -8.58 -20.36
N LEU A 46 8.36 -7.95 -20.20
CA LEU A 46 8.86 -6.94 -21.13
C LEU A 46 10.33 -7.16 -21.49
N ALA A 47 10.70 -6.68 -22.68
CA ALA A 47 12.10 -6.59 -23.10
C ALA A 47 12.91 -5.72 -22.12
N TRP A 48 14.18 -6.06 -21.93
CA TRP A 48 15.04 -5.43 -20.91
C TRP A 48 15.07 -3.90 -20.98
N TRP A 49 15.13 -3.33 -22.18
CA TRP A 49 15.13 -1.87 -22.35
C TRP A 49 13.82 -1.20 -21.87
N LYS A 50 12.66 -1.85 -22.08
CA LYS A 50 11.36 -1.37 -21.57
C LYS A 50 11.31 -1.48 -20.05
N VAL A 51 11.84 -2.56 -19.49
CA VAL A 51 11.95 -2.76 -18.03
C VAL A 51 12.75 -1.63 -17.40
N VAL A 52 13.94 -1.32 -17.94
CA VAL A 52 14.79 -0.23 -17.47
C VAL A 52 14.07 1.12 -17.58
N ALA A 53 13.49 1.42 -18.74
CA ALA A 53 12.79 2.70 -18.96
C ALA A 53 11.61 2.90 -17.99
N LEU A 54 10.75 1.89 -17.83
CA LEU A 54 9.59 1.95 -16.94
C LEU A 54 9.97 1.93 -15.47
N THR A 55 11.05 1.25 -15.10
CA THR A 55 11.59 1.28 -13.73
C THR A 55 12.11 2.68 -13.39
N LEU A 56 12.85 3.31 -14.30
CA LEU A 56 13.32 4.70 -14.11
C LEU A 56 12.14 5.67 -14.03
N LEU A 57 11.10 5.47 -14.84
CA LEU A 57 9.86 6.24 -14.76
C LEU A 57 9.16 6.07 -13.40
N ALA A 58 9.04 4.84 -12.90
CA ALA A 58 8.44 4.55 -11.60
C ALA A 58 9.25 5.18 -10.45
N MET A 59 10.58 5.08 -10.50
CA MET A 59 11.47 5.75 -9.54
C MET A 59 11.32 7.27 -9.59
N PHE A 60 11.23 7.85 -10.79
CA PHE A 60 11.00 9.28 -10.98
C PHE A 60 9.66 9.72 -10.40
N TRP A 61 8.57 9.00 -10.69
CA TRP A 61 7.23 9.35 -10.19
C TRP A 61 7.13 9.21 -8.66
N CYS A 62 7.74 8.15 -8.10
CA CYS A 62 7.88 7.98 -6.65
C CYS A 62 8.65 9.15 -5.99
N CYS A 63 9.59 9.80 -6.72
CA CYS A 63 10.27 11.01 -6.25
C CYS A 63 9.41 12.27 -6.40
N ALA A 64 8.69 12.40 -7.51
CA ALA A 64 7.86 13.56 -7.83
C ALA A 64 6.70 13.72 -6.84
N LEU A 65 6.02 12.61 -6.50
CA LEU A 65 4.88 12.59 -5.56
C LEU A 65 5.23 13.22 -4.20
N ARG A 66 6.44 12.96 -3.68
CA ARG A 66 6.88 13.50 -2.38
C ARG A 66 7.12 15.02 -2.41
N VAL A 67 7.59 15.53 -3.56
CA VAL A 67 7.82 16.97 -3.72
C VAL A 67 6.50 17.69 -3.90
N TRP A 68 5.58 17.13 -4.68
CA TRP A 68 4.22 17.65 -4.80
C TRP A 68 3.53 17.75 -3.44
N GLU A 69 3.65 16.70 -2.63
CA GLU A 69 3.03 16.65 -1.31
C GLU A 69 3.59 17.71 -0.34
N LYS A 70 4.91 17.91 -0.34
CA LYS A 70 5.53 19.00 0.45
C LYS A 70 5.11 20.40 -0.01
N ILE A 71 4.80 20.58 -1.29
CA ILE A 71 4.33 21.87 -1.84
C ILE A 71 2.89 22.12 -1.39
N VAL A 72 2.03 21.09 -1.45
CA VAL A 72 0.64 21.19 -1.00
C VAL A 72 0.57 21.41 0.52
N ASP A 73 1.35 20.67 1.31
CA ASP A 73 1.41 20.81 2.77
C ASP A 73 2.06 22.15 3.19
N GLY A 74 3.10 22.60 2.47
CA GLY A 74 3.79 23.86 2.72
C GLY A 74 2.94 25.11 2.42
N ASN A 75 1.90 24.98 1.60
CA ASN A 75 0.94 26.06 1.32
C ASN A 75 -0.13 26.20 2.42
N SER A 76 -0.16 25.29 3.40
CA SER A 76 -1.12 25.32 4.52
C SER A 76 -0.67 26.18 5.71
N GLN A 77 0.59 26.64 5.77
CA GLN A 77 1.06 27.53 6.85
C GLN A 77 2.11 28.53 6.33
N ASN A 78 1.69 29.76 6.02
CA ASN A 78 2.48 31.00 5.96
C ASN A 78 3.89 31.01 5.31
N ALA A 79 4.25 30.04 4.46
CA ALA A 79 5.49 30.10 3.69
C ALA A 79 5.22 30.81 2.37
N ALA A 80 5.95 31.90 2.11
CA ALA A 80 5.84 32.65 0.86
C ALA A 80 5.97 31.72 -0.36
N PRO A 81 5.18 31.93 -1.43
CA PRO A 81 5.23 31.07 -2.59
C PRO A 81 6.55 31.32 -3.32
N ASP A 82 7.53 30.44 -3.14
CA ASP A 82 8.74 30.42 -3.96
C ASP A 82 8.36 30.03 -5.39
N ARG A 83 7.96 31.03 -6.18
CA ARG A 83 7.48 30.93 -7.58
C ARG A 83 8.56 30.51 -8.59
N LEU A 84 9.78 30.18 -8.15
CA LEU A 84 10.89 29.82 -9.02
C LEU A 84 11.32 28.37 -8.80
N PHE A 85 10.42 27.45 -9.14
CA PHE A 85 10.70 26.01 -9.13
C PHE A 85 11.39 25.60 -10.44
N GLY A 86 12.69 25.88 -10.54
CA GLY A 86 13.51 25.35 -11.63
C GLY A 86 13.88 23.88 -11.38
N ILE A 87 13.76 23.03 -12.41
CA ILE A 87 14.25 21.63 -12.42
C ILE A 87 15.68 21.52 -11.84
N ARG A 88 16.49 22.56 -12.04
CA ARG A 88 17.85 22.69 -11.52
C ARG A 88 17.93 22.70 -9.98
N ILE A 89 17.02 23.39 -9.29
CA ILE A 89 16.97 23.42 -7.81
C ILE A 89 16.48 22.08 -7.26
N TYR A 90 15.52 21.45 -7.94
CA TYR A 90 15.03 20.11 -7.61
C TYR A 90 16.17 19.07 -7.65
N LEU A 91 16.94 19.04 -8.75
CA LEU A 91 18.05 18.10 -8.93
C LEU A 91 19.20 18.35 -7.92
N VAL A 92 19.55 19.61 -7.66
CA VAL A 92 20.61 19.95 -6.69
C VAL A 92 20.20 19.57 -5.25
N ARG A 93 18.94 19.81 -4.87
CA ARG A 93 18.41 19.38 -3.56
C ARG A 93 18.28 17.86 -3.46
N MET A 94 18.00 17.16 -4.56
CA MET A 94 17.97 15.70 -4.61
C MET A 94 19.36 15.11 -4.33
N VAL A 95 20.40 15.55 -5.06
CA VAL A 95 21.77 15.05 -4.91
C VAL A 95 22.35 15.30 -3.51
N THR A 96 22.17 16.52 -2.98
CA THR A 96 22.67 16.89 -1.64
C THR A 96 21.94 16.15 -0.51
N ARG A 97 20.69 15.75 -0.73
CA ARG A 97 19.89 14.97 0.22
C ARG A 97 20.25 13.48 0.18
N THR A 98 20.52 12.91 -0.99
CA THR A 98 20.99 11.52 -1.12
C THR A 98 22.26 11.27 -0.31
N ARG A 99 23.23 12.20 -0.33
CA ARG A 99 24.47 12.08 0.48
C ARG A 99 24.21 12.08 2.00
N ARG A 100 23.29 12.92 2.48
CA ARG A 100 22.93 12.96 3.92
C ARG A 100 22.14 11.72 4.35
N GLU A 101 21.23 11.25 3.51
CA GLU A 101 20.40 10.06 3.77
C GLU A 101 21.20 8.76 3.71
N LEU A 102 22.25 8.67 2.89
CA LEU A 102 23.17 7.52 2.87
C LEU A 102 23.85 7.33 4.24
N GLY A 103 24.27 8.41 4.90
CA GLY A 103 24.79 8.35 6.27
C GLY A 103 23.75 7.90 7.30
N PHE A 104 22.49 8.35 7.15
CA PHE A 104 21.38 7.92 8.00
C PHE A 104 20.99 6.46 7.76
N ALA A 105 20.95 6.00 6.51
CA ALA A 105 20.60 4.62 6.15
C ALA A 105 21.67 3.62 6.64
N VAL A 106 22.96 3.97 6.52
CA VAL A 106 24.08 3.15 7.03
C VAL A 106 24.05 3.08 8.56
N SER A 107 23.76 4.20 9.24
CA SER A 107 23.63 4.20 10.71
C SER A 107 22.34 3.53 11.20
N TRP A 108 21.25 3.59 10.43
CA TRP A 108 20.00 2.88 10.70
C TRP A 108 20.15 1.37 10.55
N MET A 109 20.83 0.89 9.49
CA MET A 109 21.20 -0.53 9.33
C MET A 109 22.07 -1.04 10.48
N ARG A 110 22.99 -0.21 11.00
CA ARG A 110 23.84 -0.59 12.15
C ARG A 110 23.12 -0.56 13.50
N ARG A 111 22.05 0.24 13.66
CA ARG A 111 21.25 0.34 14.90
C ARG A 111 20.00 -0.53 14.90
N GLN A 112 19.92 -1.50 13.99
CA GLN A 112 18.77 -2.40 13.80
C GLN A 112 18.65 -3.47 14.92
N GLY A 113 19.06 -3.14 16.16
CA GLY A 113 19.12 -4.06 17.29
C GLY A 113 17.96 -3.97 18.29
N SER A 114 17.19 -2.87 18.34
CA SER A 114 16.29 -2.66 19.50
C SER A 114 15.11 -1.70 19.26
N SER A 115 14.46 -1.75 18.09
CA SER A 115 13.21 -0.97 17.89
C SER A 115 11.95 -1.85 18.01
N PRO A 116 10.88 -1.39 18.68
CA PRO A 116 9.60 -2.10 18.79
C PRO A 116 8.91 -2.39 17.43
N HIS A 117 9.44 -1.84 16.33
CA HIS A 117 8.91 -1.92 14.98
C HIS A 117 9.19 -3.24 14.22
N ARG A 118 9.87 -4.23 14.81
CA ARG A 118 9.97 -5.60 14.22
C ARG A 118 8.59 -6.27 14.05
N ARG A 119 7.60 -5.85 14.84
CA ARG A 119 6.21 -6.37 14.80
C ARG A 119 5.42 -5.94 13.57
N SER A 120 5.75 -4.81 12.93
CA SER A 120 5.01 -4.31 11.76
C SER A 120 5.46 -4.92 10.44
N VAL A 121 6.75 -5.24 10.28
CA VAL A 121 7.23 -6.08 9.15
C VAL A 121 6.69 -7.49 9.28
N ALA A 122 6.77 -8.06 10.49
CA ALA A 122 6.29 -9.41 10.76
C ALA A 122 4.77 -9.53 10.51
N SER A 123 3.95 -8.56 10.93
CA SER A 123 2.50 -8.60 10.68
C SER A 123 2.15 -8.42 9.20
N ALA A 124 2.85 -7.56 8.46
CA ALA A 124 2.65 -7.44 7.01
C ALA A 124 3.04 -8.73 6.26
N LEU A 125 4.13 -9.38 6.68
CA LEU A 125 4.56 -10.68 6.14
C LEU A 125 3.61 -11.81 6.53
N ILE A 126 3.11 -11.83 7.76
CA ILE A 126 2.10 -12.80 8.22
C ILE A 126 0.79 -12.59 7.45
N LEU A 127 0.36 -11.35 7.23
CA LEU A 127 -0.82 -11.04 6.42
C LEU A 127 -0.65 -11.45 4.96
N ALA A 128 0.51 -11.20 4.36
CA ALA A 128 0.82 -11.65 3.01
C ALA A 128 0.89 -13.19 2.92
N ALA A 129 1.48 -13.86 3.91
CA ALA A 129 1.53 -15.32 3.97
C ALA A 129 0.14 -15.93 4.20
N LEU A 130 -0.68 -15.34 5.07
CA LEU A 130 -2.04 -15.79 5.36
C LEU A 130 -2.97 -15.56 4.17
N THR A 131 -2.81 -14.46 3.44
CA THR A 131 -3.58 -14.25 2.20
C THR A 131 -3.13 -15.18 1.08
N LEU A 132 -1.83 -15.41 0.92
CA LEU A 132 -1.34 -16.44 -0.01
C LEU A 132 -1.88 -17.83 0.34
N LEU A 133 -1.93 -18.20 1.63
CA LEU A 133 -2.52 -19.45 2.10
C LEU A 133 -4.03 -19.53 1.81
N LEU A 134 -4.79 -18.44 2.06
CA LEU A 134 -6.22 -18.39 1.76
C LEU A 134 -6.51 -18.44 0.25
N LEU A 135 -5.62 -17.88 -0.56
CA LEU A 135 -5.69 -17.94 -2.03
C LEU A 135 -5.28 -19.32 -2.56
N GLU A 136 -4.35 -20.01 -1.88
CA GLU A 136 -4.02 -21.42 -2.14
C GLU A 136 -5.26 -22.29 -2.08
N ILE A 137 -6.05 -22.11 -1.01
CA ILE A 137 -7.29 -22.84 -0.74
C ILE A 137 -8.41 -22.48 -1.72
N SER A 138 -8.39 -21.27 -2.30
CA SER A 138 -9.53 -20.75 -3.10
C SER A 138 -9.32 -20.77 -4.62
N ILE A 139 -8.07 -20.85 -5.11
CA ILE A 139 -7.72 -20.75 -6.53
C ILE A 139 -6.96 -22.01 -7.02
N ASP A 140 -6.99 -23.13 -6.27
CA ASP A 140 -6.21 -24.35 -6.56
C ASP A 140 -4.73 -24.05 -6.87
N PHE A 141 -4.15 -23.09 -6.16
CA PHE A 141 -2.80 -22.61 -6.43
C PHE A 141 -1.78 -23.44 -5.65
N GLU A 142 -1.47 -24.67 -6.05
CA GLU A 142 -0.56 -25.56 -5.28
C GLU A 142 0.78 -24.90 -4.90
N LEU A 143 0.99 -24.43 -3.67
CA LEU A 143 2.28 -23.87 -3.21
C LEU A 143 3.06 -24.94 -2.45
N THR A 144 3.55 -25.96 -3.16
CA THR A 144 4.55 -26.86 -2.57
C THR A 144 5.83 -26.08 -2.20
N PRO A 145 6.37 -26.18 -0.97
CA PRO A 145 7.53 -25.41 -0.50
C PRO A 145 8.77 -25.51 -1.40
N GLY A 146 8.96 -26.64 -2.10
CA GLY A 146 10.04 -26.83 -3.08
C GLY A 146 9.86 -26.11 -4.42
N SER A 147 8.65 -25.59 -4.71
CA SER A 147 8.25 -24.95 -5.97
C SER A 147 8.05 -23.43 -5.87
N VAL A 148 8.27 -22.84 -4.69
CA VAL A 148 8.01 -21.41 -4.46
C VAL A 148 8.94 -20.53 -5.32
N LEU A 149 10.22 -20.90 -5.44
CA LEU A 149 11.16 -20.15 -6.27
C LEU A 149 10.81 -20.20 -7.77
N SER A 150 10.26 -21.31 -8.26
CA SER A 150 9.88 -21.42 -9.68
C SER A 150 8.58 -20.67 -9.99
N LYS A 151 7.69 -20.51 -9.01
CA LYS A 151 6.40 -19.81 -9.16
C LYS A 151 6.48 -18.29 -8.93
N ILE A 152 7.57 -17.75 -8.40
CA ILE A 152 7.69 -16.31 -8.07
C ILE A 152 7.59 -15.37 -9.29
N ASN A 153 7.90 -15.88 -10.48
CA ASN A 153 7.78 -15.13 -11.75
C ASN A 153 6.47 -15.43 -12.49
N ASN A 154 5.54 -16.17 -11.89
CA ASN A 154 4.24 -16.45 -12.50
C ASN A 154 3.42 -15.15 -12.58
N ARG A 155 2.90 -14.85 -13.77
CA ARG A 155 2.07 -13.67 -14.04
C ARG A 155 0.83 -13.62 -13.14
N SER A 156 0.20 -14.75 -12.88
CA SER A 156 -0.97 -14.80 -11.99
C SER A 156 -0.61 -14.41 -10.57
N LEU A 157 0.53 -14.87 -10.07
CA LEU A 157 1.03 -14.52 -8.74
C LEU A 157 1.38 -13.03 -8.66
N ILE A 158 1.98 -12.45 -9.71
CA ILE A 158 2.26 -11.00 -9.77
C ILE A 158 0.97 -10.20 -9.68
N ILE A 159 -0.05 -10.54 -10.49
CA ILE A 159 -1.35 -9.83 -10.48
C ILE A 159 -1.99 -9.90 -9.10
N VAL A 160 -2.04 -11.10 -8.50
CA VAL A 160 -2.66 -11.33 -7.20
C VAL A 160 -1.91 -10.59 -6.08
N LEU A 161 -0.58 -10.69 -6.04
CA LEU A 161 0.23 -10.00 -5.04
C LEU A 161 0.16 -8.48 -5.20
N SER A 162 0.24 -7.97 -6.43
CA SER A 162 0.09 -6.53 -6.66
C SER A 162 -1.30 -6.05 -6.25
N GLY A 163 -2.37 -6.77 -6.59
CA GLY A 163 -3.73 -6.44 -6.16
C GLY A 163 -3.91 -6.49 -4.64
N PHE A 164 -3.34 -7.49 -3.97
CA PHE A 164 -3.36 -7.59 -2.51
C PHE A 164 -2.64 -6.42 -1.82
N LEU A 165 -1.44 -6.08 -2.31
CA LEU A 165 -0.67 -4.95 -1.80
C LEU A 165 -1.40 -3.62 -2.05
N ALA A 166 -2.09 -3.50 -3.19
CA ALA A 166 -2.89 -2.34 -3.52
C ALA A 166 -4.13 -2.20 -2.62
N ALA A 167 -4.86 -3.30 -2.40
CA ALA A 167 -6.02 -3.35 -1.50
C ALA A 167 -5.63 -2.97 -0.07
N THR A 168 -4.52 -3.53 0.43
CA THR A 168 -4.12 -3.40 1.83
C THR A 168 -3.40 -2.08 2.11
N PHE A 169 -2.34 -1.79 1.36
CA PHE A 169 -1.46 -0.66 1.66
C PHE A 169 -1.81 0.59 0.86
N VAL A 170 -1.89 0.50 -0.47
CA VAL A 170 -2.14 1.68 -1.32
C VAL A 170 -3.48 2.32 -0.98
N SER A 171 -4.51 1.50 -0.79
CA SER A 171 -5.85 2.00 -0.44
C SER A 171 -5.90 2.63 0.95
N HIS A 172 -4.95 2.36 1.85
CA HIS A 172 -4.97 2.92 3.20
C HIS A 172 -4.82 4.43 3.17
N GLU A 173 -3.89 4.93 2.35
CA GLU A 173 -3.63 6.36 2.22
C GLU A 173 -4.85 7.08 1.60
N ILE A 174 -5.52 6.44 0.63
CA ILE A 174 -6.73 6.99 0.00
C ILE A 174 -7.89 7.02 0.99
N VAL A 175 -8.13 5.89 1.68
CA VAL A 175 -9.18 5.73 2.70
C VAL A 175 -8.97 6.74 3.82
N ALA A 176 -7.75 6.88 4.35
CA ALA A 176 -7.42 7.81 5.42
C ALA A 176 -7.66 9.27 5.00
N ARG A 177 -7.28 9.66 3.77
CA ARG A 177 -7.51 11.03 3.26
C ARG A 177 -8.99 11.36 3.08
N ILE A 178 -9.77 10.41 2.59
CA ILE A 178 -11.22 10.59 2.45
C ILE A 178 -11.87 10.63 3.83
N TYR A 179 -11.53 9.69 4.72
CA TYR A 179 -12.03 9.63 6.08
C TYR A 179 -11.75 10.92 6.87
N ALA A 180 -10.54 11.48 6.74
CA ALA A 180 -10.15 12.74 7.39
C ALA A 180 -11.00 13.95 6.95
N ARG A 181 -11.71 13.89 5.81
CA ARG A 181 -12.66 14.95 5.42
C ARG A 181 -13.97 14.90 6.21
N PHE A 182 -14.32 13.75 6.75
CA PHE A 182 -15.58 13.52 7.48
C PHE A 182 -15.42 13.60 8.99
N ASP A 183 -14.19 13.55 9.51
CA ASP A 183 -13.92 13.65 10.93
C ASP A 183 -13.36 15.03 11.29
N THR A 184 -14.21 15.87 11.88
CA THR A 184 -13.85 17.24 12.31
C THR A 184 -12.82 17.26 13.45
N GLY A 185 -12.69 16.16 14.20
CA GLY A 185 -11.70 15.98 15.27
C GLY A 185 -10.48 15.16 14.86
N ALA A 186 -10.46 14.63 13.63
CA ALA A 186 -9.28 13.95 13.13
C ALA A 186 -8.17 14.97 12.86
N PRO A 187 -6.92 14.64 13.21
CA PRO A 187 -5.79 15.48 12.84
C PRO A 187 -5.80 15.77 11.34
N ARG A 188 -5.74 17.05 10.96
CA ARG A 188 -5.75 17.46 9.53
C ARG A 188 -4.36 17.39 8.90
N THR A 189 -3.33 17.31 9.73
CA THR A 189 -1.93 17.23 9.30
C THR A 189 -1.53 15.77 9.18
N ARG A 190 -0.92 15.39 8.06
CA ARG A 190 -0.49 14.00 7.80
C ARG A 190 0.39 13.45 8.93
N SER A 191 1.26 14.26 9.53
CA SER A 191 2.12 13.88 10.65
C SER A 191 1.36 13.45 11.90
N GLU A 192 0.17 14.00 12.13
CA GLU A 192 -0.67 13.68 13.28
C GLU A 192 -1.60 12.50 12.98
N ILE A 193 -2.18 12.38 11.77
CA ILE A 193 -2.90 11.16 11.31
C ILE A 193 -2.00 9.92 11.43
N LEU A 194 -0.71 10.09 11.12
CA LEU A 194 0.30 9.04 11.20
C LEU A 194 0.69 8.64 12.63
N ALA A 195 0.48 9.52 13.62
CA ALA A 195 0.75 9.26 15.03
C ALA A 195 -0.50 8.81 15.79
N PHE A 196 -1.69 9.21 15.33
CA PHE A 196 -2.94 9.07 16.08
C PHE A 196 -3.49 7.66 16.16
N SER A 197 -3.01 6.69 15.36
CA SER A 197 -3.09 5.28 15.73
C SER A 197 -2.49 4.30 14.73
N GLU A 198 -1.39 3.67 15.10
CA GLU A 198 -0.96 2.48 14.39
C GLU A 198 -2.04 1.37 14.46
N THR A 199 -2.77 1.25 15.58
CA THR A 199 -3.79 0.22 15.80
C THR A 199 -4.95 0.27 14.80
N TYR A 200 -5.51 1.44 14.50
CA TYR A 200 -6.64 1.55 13.56
C TYR A 200 -6.17 1.34 12.11
N ALA A 201 -4.93 1.71 11.78
CA ALA A 201 -4.33 1.40 10.50
C ALA A 201 -4.19 -0.13 10.29
N TYR A 202 -3.71 -0.86 11.31
CA TYR A 202 -3.61 -2.32 11.25
C TYR A 202 -4.99 -2.97 11.10
N ILE A 203 -6.00 -2.57 11.87
CA ILE A 203 -7.36 -3.12 11.75
C ILE A 203 -7.88 -2.95 10.31
N GLY A 204 -7.71 -1.76 9.73
CA GLY A 204 -8.09 -1.52 8.34
C GLY A 204 -7.29 -2.32 7.31
N TRP A 205 -6.04 -2.68 7.59
CA TRP A 205 -5.25 -3.58 6.75
C TRP A 205 -5.77 -5.02 6.83
N PHE A 206 -6.06 -5.52 8.04
CA PHE A 206 -6.63 -6.87 8.23
C PHE A 206 -7.98 -7.01 7.55
N GLU A 207 -8.87 -6.03 7.71
CA GLU A 207 -10.17 -6.03 7.05
C GLU A 207 -10.04 -6.12 5.52
N ARG A 208 -9.24 -5.24 4.91
CA ARG A 208 -9.06 -5.25 3.45
C ARG A 208 -8.34 -6.50 2.96
N ALA A 209 -7.40 -7.03 3.73
CA ALA A 209 -6.75 -8.30 3.42
C ALA A 209 -7.75 -9.46 3.38
N LEU A 210 -8.63 -9.57 4.38
CA LEU A 210 -9.66 -10.61 4.46
C LEU A 210 -10.72 -10.43 3.37
N VAL A 211 -11.24 -9.22 3.18
CA VAL A 211 -12.21 -8.91 2.12
C VAL A 211 -11.61 -9.22 0.75
N PHE A 212 -10.38 -8.79 0.50
CA PHE A 212 -9.68 -9.09 -0.75
C PHE A 212 -9.53 -10.60 -0.95
N ALA A 213 -9.04 -11.33 0.04
CA ALA A 213 -8.81 -12.78 -0.07
C ALA A 213 -10.10 -13.55 -0.39
N PHE A 214 -11.18 -13.29 0.35
CA PHE A 214 -12.46 -13.96 0.13
C PHE A 214 -13.10 -13.58 -1.20
N VAL A 215 -13.13 -12.29 -1.57
CA VAL A 215 -13.73 -11.87 -2.84
C VAL A 215 -12.89 -12.35 -4.02
N ALA A 216 -11.55 -12.24 -3.96
CA ALA A 216 -10.67 -12.74 -5.01
C ALA A 216 -10.78 -14.26 -5.17
N GLY A 217 -11.03 -14.99 -4.08
CA GLY A 217 -11.34 -16.42 -4.06
C GLY A 217 -12.77 -16.78 -4.48
N GLY A 218 -13.64 -15.82 -4.82
CA GLY A 218 -15.03 -16.07 -5.23
C GLY A 218 -16.00 -16.35 -4.09
N GLN A 219 -15.58 -16.12 -2.84
CA GLN A 219 -16.37 -16.34 -1.62
C GLN A 219 -16.90 -15.02 -1.05
N ALA A 220 -17.71 -14.29 -1.81
CA ALA A 220 -18.26 -12.99 -1.37
C ALA A 220 -19.07 -13.09 -0.05
N ALA A 221 -19.72 -14.24 0.20
CA ALA A 221 -20.42 -14.51 1.45
C ALA A 221 -19.49 -14.51 2.68
N ALA A 222 -18.27 -15.07 2.55
CA ALA A 222 -17.29 -15.08 3.63
C ALA A 222 -16.78 -13.65 3.93
N ALA A 223 -16.59 -12.82 2.91
CA ALA A 223 -16.27 -11.40 3.10
C ALA A 223 -17.38 -10.66 3.86
N ALA A 224 -18.66 -10.93 3.55
CA ALA A 224 -19.79 -10.34 4.26
C ALA A 224 -19.83 -10.75 5.74
N LEU A 225 -19.49 -12.01 6.06
CA LEU A 225 -19.39 -12.49 7.45
C LEU A 225 -18.29 -11.77 8.25
N VAL A 226 -17.12 -11.51 7.64
CA VAL A 226 -16.05 -10.74 8.31
C VAL A 226 -16.52 -9.32 8.67
N ILE A 227 -17.21 -8.66 7.75
CA ILE A 227 -17.72 -7.31 7.96
C ILE A 227 -18.81 -7.32 9.05
N ALA A 228 -19.72 -8.30 9.02
CA ALA A 228 -20.75 -8.48 10.03
C ALA A 228 -20.14 -8.72 11.43
N ALA A 229 -19.14 -9.59 11.53
CA ALA A 229 -18.43 -9.86 12.77
C ALA A 229 -17.74 -8.60 13.33
N LYS A 230 -17.12 -7.78 12.46
CA LYS A 230 -16.52 -6.50 12.83
C LYS A 230 -17.58 -5.53 13.39
N SER A 231 -18.72 -5.42 12.72
CA SER A 231 -19.83 -4.56 13.16
C SER A 231 -20.42 -5.02 14.49
N LEU A 232 -20.59 -6.33 14.70
CA LEU A 232 -21.09 -6.89 15.95
C LEU A 232 -20.14 -6.62 17.12
N ALA A 233 -18.83 -6.79 16.91
CA ALA A 233 -17.82 -6.53 17.92
C ALA A 233 -17.75 -5.05 18.35
N ARG A 234 -18.18 -4.12 17.48
CA ARG A 234 -18.17 -2.67 17.75
C ARG A 234 -19.52 -2.08 18.15
N HIS A 235 -20.59 -2.87 18.10
CA HIS A 235 -21.94 -2.45 18.45
C HIS A 235 -22.03 -1.72 19.82
N PRO A 236 -21.41 -2.20 20.91
CA PRO A 236 -21.54 -1.55 22.22
C PRO A 236 -20.92 -0.14 22.27
N GLU A 237 -19.98 0.17 21.39
CA GLU A 237 -19.34 1.49 21.33
C GLU A 237 -20.10 2.45 20.41
N ILE A 238 -20.67 1.92 19.32
CA ILE A 238 -21.55 2.65 18.40
C ILE A 238 -22.79 3.15 19.14
N GLU A 239 -23.35 2.33 20.03
CA GLU A 239 -24.52 2.68 20.85
C GLU A 239 -24.21 3.79 21.87
N LYS A 240 -22.99 3.79 22.44
CA LYS A 240 -22.55 4.80 23.42
C LYS A 240 -22.31 6.17 22.82
N GLU A 241 -21.77 6.24 21.60
CA GLU A 241 -21.44 7.50 20.94
C GLU A 241 -21.92 7.49 19.47
N ARG A 242 -23.07 8.13 19.21
CA ARG A 242 -23.65 8.22 17.85
C ARG A 242 -22.68 8.75 16.80
N LYS A 243 -21.89 9.78 17.14
CA LYS A 243 -20.89 10.36 16.24
C LYS A 243 -19.78 9.36 15.90
N PHE A 244 -19.41 8.48 16.82
CA PHE A 244 -18.48 7.39 16.56
C PHE A 244 -19.09 6.35 15.62
N GLY A 245 -20.37 6.02 15.79
CA GLY A 245 -21.13 5.16 14.89
C GLY A 245 -21.12 5.62 13.43
N GLU A 246 -21.47 6.90 13.20
CA GLU A 246 -21.48 7.50 11.86
C GLU A 246 -20.10 7.43 11.20
N ARG A 247 -19.04 7.77 11.94
CA ARG A 247 -17.65 7.66 11.47
C ARG A 247 -17.23 6.21 11.18
N PHE A 248 -17.57 5.27 12.08
CA PHE A 248 -17.25 3.85 11.93
C PHE A 248 -17.87 3.25 10.67
N ILE A 249 -19.13 3.61 10.38
CA ILE A 249 -19.86 3.16 9.20
C ILE A 249 -19.19 3.68 7.92
N ILE A 250 -18.88 4.98 7.86
CA ILE A 250 -18.19 5.58 6.70
C ILE A 250 -16.82 4.92 6.47
N GLY A 251 -16.03 4.75 7.54
CA GLY A 251 -14.71 4.11 7.46
C GLY A 251 -14.78 2.67 6.97
N THR A 252 -15.73 1.89 7.50
CA THR A 252 -15.94 0.48 7.12
C THR A 252 -16.40 0.34 5.68
N PHE A 253 -17.41 1.09 5.23
CA PHE A 253 -17.85 1.04 3.84
C PHE A 253 -16.77 1.43 2.85
N LEU A 254 -15.97 2.46 3.18
CA LEU A 254 -14.87 2.88 2.31
C LEU A 254 -13.76 1.80 2.25
N SER A 255 -13.42 1.20 3.40
CA SER A 255 -12.45 0.11 3.49
C SER A 255 -12.89 -1.10 2.64
N VAL A 256 -14.14 -1.54 2.81
CA VAL A 256 -14.74 -2.65 2.06
C VAL A 256 -14.78 -2.36 0.57
N LEU A 257 -15.20 -1.15 0.17
CA LEU A 257 -15.26 -0.75 -1.23
C LEU A 257 -13.91 -0.93 -1.93
N PHE A 258 -12.82 -0.46 -1.33
CA PHE A 258 -11.49 -0.61 -1.91
C PHE A 258 -11.00 -2.07 -1.88
N GLY A 259 -11.33 -2.84 -0.83
CA GLY A 259 -11.01 -4.28 -0.77
C GLY A 259 -11.68 -5.06 -1.90
N VAL A 260 -12.98 -4.85 -2.10
CA VAL A 260 -13.77 -5.46 -3.18
C VAL A 260 -13.29 -4.99 -4.55
N LEU A 261 -13.07 -3.69 -4.73
CA LEU A 261 -12.63 -3.11 -6.00
C LEU A 261 -11.35 -3.79 -6.51
N TRP A 262 -10.32 -3.88 -5.66
CA TRP A 262 -9.06 -4.52 -6.04
C TRP A 262 -9.21 -6.02 -6.28
N ALA A 263 -10.06 -6.71 -5.51
CA ALA A 263 -10.34 -8.13 -5.74
C ALA A 263 -11.02 -8.38 -7.09
N VAL A 264 -12.01 -7.55 -7.46
CA VAL A 264 -12.68 -7.62 -8.77
C VAL A 264 -11.70 -7.31 -9.90
N ILE A 265 -10.87 -6.27 -9.76
CA ILE A 265 -9.81 -5.94 -10.74
C ILE A 265 -8.89 -7.15 -10.97
N VAL A 266 -8.48 -7.83 -9.89
CA VAL A 266 -7.64 -9.04 -9.98
C VAL A 266 -8.36 -10.18 -10.68
N ARG A 267 -9.62 -10.47 -10.31
CA ARG A 267 -10.40 -11.54 -10.97
C ARG A 267 -10.57 -11.28 -12.46
N VAL A 268 -10.93 -10.06 -12.85
CA VAL A 268 -11.02 -9.67 -14.27
C VAL A 268 -9.66 -9.76 -14.97
N ALA A 269 -8.57 -9.36 -14.30
CA ALA A 269 -7.22 -9.45 -14.85
C ALA A 269 -6.76 -10.91 -15.09
N LEU A 270 -7.30 -11.85 -14.32
CA LEU A 270 -7.09 -13.30 -14.42
C LEU A 270 -8.12 -14.00 -15.31
N ASP A 271 -9.02 -13.26 -15.96
CA ASP A 271 -10.11 -13.81 -16.79
C ASP A 271 -11.11 -14.69 -16.00
N LEU A 272 -11.26 -14.40 -14.71
CA LEU A 272 -12.25 -15.01 -13.82
C LEU A 272 -13.53 -14.18 -13.78
N LYS A 273 -14.65 -14.83 -13.41
CA LYS A 273 -15.92 -14.11 -13.18
C LYS A 273 -15.72 -13.04 -12.09
N PRO A 274 -16.32 -11.84 -12.24
CA PRO A 274 -16.13 -10.74 -11.29
C PRO A 274 -16.53 -11.07 -9.85
N MET A 275 -17.55 -11.93 -9.69
CA MET A 275 -18.00 -12.53 -8.43
C MET A 275 -18.16 -14.02 -8.66
#